data_AF-A0A108TG29-F1
#
_entry.id   AF-A0A108TG29-F1
#
_cell.length_a   1.000
_cell.length_b   1.000
_cell.length_c   1.000
_cell.angle_alpha   90.00
_cell.angle_beta   90.00
_cell.angle_gamma   90.00
#
_symmetry.space_group_name_H-M   'P 1'
#
loop_
_entity.id
_entity.type
_entity.pdbx_description
1 polymer ?
#
loop_
_entity_poly.entity_id
_entity_poly.type
_entity_poly.pdbx_seq_one_letter_code
_entity_poly.pdbx_strand_id
1 'polypeptide(L)'
;MKRTNVLQALIFSIVILFGGTACDNANDERFSSTEEFTVEGDASSIEIPMTRTNWIVASVMYPDGGIMTDENGYPLKLEGMGTVRFHWGSITRDKAKSLTIQLNDNFAGEERRLILKLSTEQGLYSEQIFIQQKICTNYYQIESITYSLDEFDGVREAGTKPWGITWIDRTGSGEEIKKTSFFPFYNAFTEYYFDTYTGEYPKEWMNPEGESRYVDMPGNIVDGQIIFEQEKQKYTDRGMYRGELKDISFEMDMVGMKQNRYQADIYYKTLQVSYTMTLSRPGSDTKKIITGKLLKNYPYDCSPIRHEVSDLPPEDA
;
A
#
# COMPACT_ATOMS: atom_id res chain seq x y z
N MET A 1 -81.40 -80.88 -0.89
CA MET A 1 -81.94 -79.52 -1.09
C MET A 1 -80.82 -78.51 -0.86
N LYS A 2 -80.60 -77.60 -1.83
CA LYS A 2 -79.50 -76.62 -2.01
C LYS A 2 -79.32 -75.71 -0.77
N ARG A 3 -78.12 -75.29 -0.33
CA ARG A 3 -77.02 -74.51 -0.99
C ARG A 3 -75.70 -74.71 -0.21
N THR A 4 -74.63 -75.27 -0.81
CA THR A 4 -73.37 -74.68 -1.34
C THR A 4 -72.36 -74.03 -0.38
N ASN A 5 -71.34 -74.83 -0.05
CA ASN A 5 -69.86 -74.67 -0.13
C ASN A 5 -69.10 -73.40 0.28
N VAL A 6 -67.97 -73.71 0.92
CA VAL A 6 -66.90 -72.89 1.49
C VAL A 6 -65.78 -72.63 0.47
N LEU A 7 -65.06 -71.51 0.69
CA LEU A 7 -63.70 -71.11 0.28
C LEU A 7 -63.46 -70.33 -1.04
N GLN A 8 -62.67 -69.26 -0.85
CA GLN A 8 -61.65 -68.64 -1.71
C GLN A 8 -61.98 -67.38 -2.55
N ALA A 9 -61.20 -66.33 -2.24
CA ALA A 9 -60.67 -65.23 -3.07
C ALA A 9 -61.34 -63.83 -3.04
N LEU A 10 -60.57 -62.89 -2.45
CA LEU A 10 -60.29 -61.48 -2.80
C LEU A 10 -61.40 -60.38 -2.71
N ILE A 11 -61.25 -59.38 -1.80
CA ILE A 11 -60.70 -57.98 -1.96
C ILE A 11 -61.76 -56.99 -2.49
N PHE A 12 -61.99 -55.73 -2.07
CA PHE A 12 -61.59 -54.76 -1.02
C PHE A 12 -62.77 -53.73 -1.01
N SER A 13 -63.05 -52.98 0.05
CA SER A 13 -62.45 -51.65 0.25
C SER A 13 -62.84 -51.06 1.60
N ILE A 14 -61.86 -50.39 2.17
CA ILE A 14 -61.67 -49.97 3.55
C ILE A 14 -62.27 -48.58 3.78
N VAL A 15 -63.06 -48.44 4.85
CA VAL A 15 -63.22 -47.19 5.62
C VAL A 15 -63.24 -47.61 7.08
N ILE A 16 -62.28 -47.14 7.88
CA ILE A 16 -62.44 -46.86 9.33
C ILE A 16 -61.19 -46.11 9.83
N LEU A 17 -61.48 -45.02 10.55
CA LEU A 17 -60.63 -44.24 11.45
C LEU A 17 -59.84 -45.13 12.44
N PHE A 18 -58.63 -44.70 12.82
CA PHE A 18 -58.24 -44.30 14.18
C PHE A 18 -56.72 -44.24 14.31
N GLY A 19 -56.23 -43.30 15.13
CA GLY A 19 -54.91 -43.39 15.77
C GLY A 19 -53.93 -42.34 15.28
N GLY A 20 -53.71 -41.31 16.10
CA GLY A 20 -52.68 -40.32 15.85
C GLY A 20 -51.27 -40.87 16.06
N THR A 21 -50.32 -40.22 15.40
CA THR A 21 -49.05 -39.80 16.01
C THR A 21 -48.74 -38.45 15.40
N ALA A 22 -48.79 -37.40 16.21
CA ALA A 22 -47.94 -36.25 15.98
C ALA A 22 -46.50 -36.78 15.99
N CYS A 23 -45.87 -36.86 14.83
CA CYS A 23 -44.42 -37.01 14.75
C CYS A 23 -43.86 -35.63 14.53
N ASP A 24 -43.45 -35.05 15.66
CA ASP A 24 -42.39 -34.07 15.82
C ASP A 24 -41.67 -33.70 14.52
N ASN A 25 -42.04 -32.55 13.95
CA ASN A 25 -41.02 -31.65 13.41
C ASN A 25 -40.24 -31.15 14.62
N ALA A 26 -39.34 -31.99 15.13
CA ALA A 26 -38.35 -31.62 16.11
C ALA A 26 -37.57 -30.46 15.51
N ASN A 27 -37.86 -29.26 16.01
CA ASN A 27 -37.04 -28.07 15.99
C ASN A 27 -35.97 -28.05 14.89
N ASP A 28 -36.33 -27.43 13.75
CA ASP A 28 -35.35 -26.65 13.00
C ASP A 28 -34.93 -25.46 13.89
N GLU A 29 -34.22 -25.76 14.98
CA GLU A 29 -33.50 -24.79 15.76
C GLU A 29 -32.36 -24.30 14.86
N ARG A 30 -32.67 -23.28 14.05
CA ARG A 30 -31.68 -22.40 13.44
C ARG A 30 -30.95 -21.69 14.58
N PHE A 31 -29.97 -22.36 15.16
CA PHE A 31 -29.00 -21.75 16.04
C PHE A 31 -28.12 -20.84 15.19
N SER A 32 -28.29 -19.53 15.36
CA SER A 32 -27.35 -18.52 14.89
C SER A 32 -26.58 -18.00 16.08
N SER A 33 -25.36 -18.49 16.27
CA SER A 33 -24.39 -17.87 17.18
C SER A 33 -23.61 -16.79 16.44
N THR A 34 -23.23 -15.76 17.20
CA THR A 34 -22.31 -14.72 16.77
C THR A 34 -21.17 -14.66 17.77
N GLU A 35 -19.94 -14.85 17.30
CA GLU A 35 -18.73 -14.64 18.07
C GLU A 35 -17.95 -13.45 17.52
N GLU A 36 -17.28 -12.72 18.40
CA GLU A 36 -16.49 -11.54 18.03
C GLU A 36 -15.10 -11.63 18.67
N PHE A 37 -14.07 -11.47 17.85
CA PHE A 37 -12.67 -11.45 18.27
C PHE A 37 -12.05 -10.12 17.88
N THR A 38 -11.48 -9.43 18.86
CA THR A 38 -10.62 -8.27 18.62
C THR A 38 -9.17 -8.66 18.83
N VAL A 39 -8.32 -8.34 17.86
CA VAL A 39 -6.87 -8.55 17.95
C VAL A 39 -6.10 -7.25 17.71
N GLU A 40 -4.87 -7.21 18.22
CA GLU A 40 -3.94 -6.11 17.98
C GLU A 40 -3.51 -6.06 16.51
N GLY A 41 -2.96 -4.91 16.10
CA GLY A 41 -2.64 -4.67 14.69
C GLY A 41 -1.41 -5.43 14.17
N ASP A 42 -0.56 -5.97 15.04
CA ASP A 42 0.56 -6.82 14.65
C ASP A 42 0.07 -8.11 13.97
N ALA A 43 0.94 -8.70 13.13
CA ALA A 43 0.68 -10.02 12.56
C ALA A 43 0.39 -11.04 13.67
N SER A 44 -0.71 -11.78 13.52
CA SER A 44 -1.23 -12.62 14.59
C SER A 44 -1.90 -13.89 14.04
N SER A 45 -2.06 -14.87 14.93
CA SER A 45 -2.75 -16.12 14.64
C SER A 45 -3.77 -16.39 15.74
N ILE A 46 -5.02 -16.60 15.35
CA ILE A 46 -6.14 -16.90 16.24
C ILE A 46 -6.56 -18.35 15.96
N GLU A 47 -6.60 -19.20 16.98
CA GLU A 47 -7.24 -20.52 16.88
C GLU A 47 -8.62 -20.45 17.54
N ILE A 48 -9.66 -20.64 16.74
CA ILE A 48 -11.05 -20.60 17.18
C ILE A 48 -11.51 -22.04 17.40
N PRO A 49 -11.87 -22.42 18.64
CA PRO A 49 -12.40 -23.74 18.92
C PRO A 49 -13.81 -23.88 18.33
N MET A 50 -14.07 -24.99 17.65
CA MET A 50 -15.35 -25.26 17.01
C MET A 50 -16.14 -26.29 17.81
N THR A 51 -17.42 -26.02 18.00
CA THR A 51 -18.34 -26.93 18.72
C THR A 51 -18.75 -28.14 17.88
N ARG A 52 -18.66 -28.03 16.55
CA ARG A 52 -19.04 -29.06 15.57
C ARG A 52 -17.87 -29.41 14.66
N THR A 53 -18.02 -30.50 13.89
CA THR A 53 -17.02 -30.98 12.92
C THR A 53 -17.50 -30.97 11.47
N ASN A 54 -18.78 -30.79 11.21
CA ASN A 54 -19.40 -30.85 9.88
C ASN A 54 -19.74 -29.47 9.31
N TRP A 55 -19.05 -28.43 9.78
CA TRP A 55 -19.19 -27.08 9.27
C TRP A 55 -18.29 -26.85 8.03
N ILE A 56 -18.64 -25.85 7.25
CA ILE A 56 -17.87 -25.30 6.12
C ILE A 56 -17.76 -23.79 6.30
N VAL A 57 -16.70 -23.18 5.76
CA VAL A 57 -16.66 -21.72 5.56
C VAL A 57 -17.41 -21.43 4.26
N ALA A 58 -18.66 -20.98 4.38
CA ALA A 58 -19.53 -20.77 3.23
C ALA A 58 -19.24 -19.46 2.49
N SER A 59 -18.75 -18.45 3.22
CA SER A 59 -18.26 -17.19 2.66
C SER A 59 -17.47 -16.41 3.69
N VAL A 60 -16.54 -15.57 3.21
CA VAL A 60 -15.89 -14.52 4.00
C VAL A 60 -16.28 -13.18 3.40
N MET A 61 -16.64 -12.21 4.25
CA MET A 61 -17.19 -10.92 3.81
C MET A 61 -16.56 -9.76 4.55
N TYR A 62 -16.61 -8.58 3.92
CA TYR A 62 -16.42 -7.29 4.57
C TYR A 62 -17.68 -6.88 5.34
N PRO A 63 -17.57 -5.94 6.31
CA PRO A 63 -18.72 -5.45 7.08
C PRO A 63 -19.82 -4.77 6.25
N ASP A 64 -19.47 -4.23 5.09
CA ASP A 64 -20.41 -3.60 4.15
C ASP A 64 -21.21 -4.62 3.32
N GLY A 65 -20.95 -5.93 3.50
CA GLY A 65 -21.58 -7.03 2.77
C GLY A 65 -20.84 -7.47 1.51
N GLY A 66 -19.72 -6.82 1.14
CA GLY A 66 -18.88 -7.24 0.03
C GLY A 66 -18.26 -8.63 0.29
N ILE A 67 -18.25 -9.49 -0.72
CA ILE A 67 -17.64 -10.83 -0.62
C ILE A 67 -16.13 -10.71 -0.83
N MET A 68 -15.35 -11.27 0.09
CA MET A 68 -13.90 -11.36 -0.05
C MET A 68 -13.54 -12.45 -1.06
N THR A 69 -12.50 -12.19 -1.84
CA THR A 69 -12.02 -13.07 -2.91
C THR A 69 -10.56 -13.45 -2.74
N ASP A 70 -10.15 -14.54 -3.38
CA ASP A 70 -8.75 -14.93 -3.51
C ASP A 70 -8.03 -14.09 -4.58
N GLU A 71 -6.76 -14.40 -4.82
CA GLU A 71 -5.92 -13.71 -5.82
C GLU A 71 -6.45 -13.80 -7.26
N ASN A 72 -7.30 -14.78 -7.56
CA ASN A 72 -7.91 -14.97 -8.87
C ASN A 72 -9.33 -14.37 -8.96
N GLY A 73 -9.80 -13.71 -7.89
CA GLY A 73 -11.13 -13.10 -7.83
C GLY A 73 -12.26 -14.09 -7.48
N TYR A 74 -11.95 -15.32 -7.05
CA TYR A 74 -12.98 -16.27 -6.64
C TYR A 74 -13.39 -16.06 -5.18
N PRO A 75 -14.71 -16.14 -4.86
CA PRO A 75 -15.18 -16.06 -3.48
C PRO A 75 -14.50 -17.05 -2.53
N LEU A 76 -14.07 -16.57 -1.37
CA LEU A 76 -13.40 -17.41 -0.38
C LEU A 76 -14.40 -18.39 0.26
N LYS A 77 -14.14 -19.69 0.09
CA LYS A 77 -14.93 -20.80 0.64
C LYS A 77 -14.04 -21.96 1.04
N LEU A 78 -14.43 -22.69 2.08
CA LEU A 78 -13.71 -23.86 2.57
C LEU A 78 -14.68 -24.99 2.96
N GLU A 79 -14.87 -25.97 2.07
CA GLU A 79 -15.81 -27.08 2.26
C GLU A 79 -15.24 -28.23 3.10
N GLY A 80 -13.91 -28.30 3.24
CA GLY A 80 -13.23 -29.36 3.98
C GLY A 80 -11.97 -28.85 4.66
N MET A 81 -11.00 -29.75 4.86
CA MET A 81 -9.67 -29.36 5.31
C MET A 81 -8.95 -28.58 4.21
N GLY A 82 -8.16 -27.60 4.61
CA GLY A 82 -7.36 -26.79 3.69
C GLY A 82 -7.16 -25.37 4.16
N THR A 83 -6.67 -24.53 3.26
CA THR A 83 -6.40 -23.12 3.53
C THR A 83 -6.95 -22.28 2.37
N VAL A 84 -7.61 -21.18 2.71
CA VAL A 84 -7.92 -20.10 1.77
C VAL A 84 -7.14 -18.85 2.16
N ARG A 85 -6.61 -18.15 1.15
CA ARG A 85 -5.80 -16.94 1.33
C ARG A 85 -6.54 -15.74 0.80
N PHE A 86 -6.35 -14.61 1.46
CA PHE A 86 -6.87 -13.31 1.05
C PHE A 86 -5.79 -12.25 1.23
N HIS A 87 -6.07 -11.04 0.75
CA HIS A 87 -5.06 -9.99 0.60
C HIS A 87 -4.24 -9.64 1.86
N TRP A 88 -4.78 -9.91 3.06
CA TRP A 88 -4.13 -9.59 4.34
C TRP A 88 -4.15 -10.73 5.35
N GLY A 89 -4.33 -11.97 4.90
CA GLY A 89 -4.32 -13.13 5.80
C GLY A 89 -4.71 -14.45 5.15
N SER A 90 -4.96 -15.44 5.99
CA SER A 90 -5.47 -16.74 5.58
C SER A 90 -6.37 -17.36 6.64
N ILE A 91 -7.25 -18.24 6.19
CA ILE A 91 -8.11 -19.07 7.03
C ILE A 91 -7.77 -20.52 6.73
N THR A 92 -7.38 -21.25 7.77
CA THR A 92 -6.95 -22.64 7.69
C THR A 92 -7.82 -23.51 8.58
N ARG A 93 -8.23 -24.65 8.03
CA ARG A 93 -8.82 -25.77 8.76
C ARG A 93 -7.97 -26.99 8.53
N ASP A 94 -7.16 -27.32 9.51
CA ASP A 94 -6.33 -28.52 9.56
C ASP A 94 -6.87 -29.55 10.56
N LYS A 95 -7.68 -29.10 11.53
CA LYS A 95 -8.32 -29.92 12.55
C LYS A 95 -9.85 -29.83 12.44
N ALA A 96 -10.53 -30.92 12.80
CA ALA A 96 -11.99 -30.99 12.67
C ALA A 96 -12.74 -30.03 13.61
N LYS A 97 -12.14 -29.69 14.75
CA LYS A 97 -12.72 -28.89 15.83
C LYS A 97 -11.99 -27.57 16.06
N SER A 98 -11.21 -27.08 15.11
CA SER A 98 -10.68 -25.72 15.19
C SER A 98 -10.55 -25.08 13.82
N LEU A 99 -10.57 -23.75 13.82
CA LEU A 99 -10.31 -22.91 12.68
C LEU A 99 -9.19 -21.94 13.04
N THR A 100 -8.15 -21.87 12.22
CA THR A 100 -7.04 -20.94 12.42
C THR A 100 -7.17 -19.78 11.46
N ILE A 101 -7.11 -18.56 11.99
CA ILE A 101 -7.08 -17.32 11.20
C ILE A 101 -5.71 -16.69 11.41
N GLN A 102 -4.95 -16.55 10.33
CA GLN A 102 -3.67 -15.85 10.34
C GLN A 102 -3.83 -14.49 9.66
N LEU A 103 -3.44 -13.43 10.34
CA LEU A 103 -3.54 -12.05 9.86
C LEU A 103 -2.16 -11.44 9.70
N ASN A 104 -1.96 -10.69 8.63
CA ASN A 104 -0.77 -9.86 8.43
C ASN A 104 -0.84 -8.60 9.30
N ASP A 105 0.28 -7.89 9.45
CA ASP A 105 0.28 -6.58 10.09
C ASP A 105 -0.74 -5.62 9.43
N ASN A 106 -1.45 -4.85 10.24
CA ASN A 106 -2.43 -3.87 9.77
C ASN A 106 -1.84 -2.46 9.67
N PHE A 107 -1.14 -2.21 8.57
CA PHE A 107 -0.61 -0.89 8.22
C PHE A 107 -1.56 -0.03 7.37
N ALA A 108 -2.85 -0.40 7.26
CA ALA A 108 -3.79 0.29 6.36
C ALA A 108 -4.23 1.69 6.87
N GLY A 109 -3.83 2.09 8.08
CA GLY A 109 -4.26 3.34 8.71
C GLY A 109 -5.70 3.30 9.25
N GLU A 110 -6.41 2.20 9.08
CA GLU A 110 -7.76 1.96 9.60
C GLU A 110 -7.89 0.53 10.15
N GLU A 111 -8.91 0.28 10.97
CA GLU A 111 -9.19 -1.07 11.45
C GLU A 111 -9.67 -1.97 10.32
N ARG A 112 -9.18 -3.22 10.31
CA ARG A 112 -9.66 -4.25 9.38
C ARG A 112 -10.71 -5.09 10.07
N ARG A 113 -11.74 -5.45 9.32
CA ARG A 113 -12.82 -6.30 9.81
C ARG A 113 -13.20 -7.32 8.76
N LEU A 114 -13.49 -8.54 9.18
CA LEU A 114 -14.09 -9.56 8.34
C LEU A 114 -15.16 -10.35 9.09
N ILE A 115 -16.08 -10.92 8.33
CA ILE A 115 -17.16 -11.77 8.81
C ILE A 115 -17.01 -13.12 8.14
N LEU A 116 -16.76 -14.17 8.91
CA LEU A 116 -16.85 -15.55 8.42
C LEU A 116 -18.27 -16.05 8.63
N LYS A 117 -18.90 -16.50 7.55
CA LYS A 117 -20.15 -17.27 7.63
C LYS A 117 -19.83 -18.74 7.57
N LEU A 118 -20.12 -19.42 8.67
CA LEU A 118 -20.05 -20.87 8.77
C LEU A 118 -21.43 -21.45 8.52
N SER A 119 -21.48 -22.60 7.86
CA SER A 119 -22.72 -23.36 7.70
C SER A 119 -22.45 -24.85 7.68
N THR A 120 -23.48 -25.69 7.70
CA THR A 120 -23.34 -27.08 7.26
C THR A 120 -23.53 -27.16 5.74
N GLU A 121 -23.05 -28.21 5.09
CA GLU A 121 -23.27 -28.44 3.64
C GLU A 121 -24.76 -28.38 3.25
N GLN A 122 -25.64 -28.79 4.16
CA GLN A 122 -27.09 -28.81 3.98
C GLN A 122 -27.77 -27.46 4.30
N GLY A 123 -27.02 -26.46 4.80
CA GLY A 123 -27.51 -25.11 5.07
C GLY A 123 -28.44 -24.95 6.28
N LEU A 124 -28.64 -26.00 7.08
CA LEU A 124 -29.53 -25.99 8.26
C LEU A 124 -28.90 -25.22 9.46
N TYR A 125 -27.58 -25.11 9.47
CA TYR A 125 -26.81 -24.36 10.47
C TYR A 125 -26.22 -23.10 9.84
N SER A 126 -26.21 -21.99 10.58
CA SER A 126 -25.49 -20.78 10.21
C SER A 126 -24.86 -20.17 11.46
N GLU A 127 -23.58 -19.85 11.42
CA GLU A 127 -22.87 -19.13 12.47
C GLU A 127 -22.05 -18.02 11.84
N GLN A 128 -21.87 -16.92 12.58
CA GLN A 128 -21.04 -15.80 12.14
C GLN A 128 -19.93 -15.54 13.14
N ILE A 129 -18.72 -15.40 12.61
CA ILE A 129 -17.55 -15.00 13.39
C ILE A 129 -17.08 -13.66 12.85
N PHE A 130 -17.01 -12.67 13.73
CA PHE A 130 -16.51 -11.34 13.45
C PHE A 130 -15.07 -11.25 13.94
N ILE A 131 -14.16 -10.85 13.05
CA ILE A 131 -12.77 -10.56 13.42
C ILE A 131 -12.54 -9.08 13.18
N GLN A 132 -12.14 -8.38 14.23
CA GLN A 132 -11.67 -6.99 14.18
C GLN A 132 -10.17 -6.96 14.50
N GLN A 133 -9.39 -6.40 13.60
CA GLN A 133 -7.96 -6.15 13.79
C GLN A 133 -7.73 -4.64 13.91
N LYS A 134 -7.14 -4.23 15.02
CA LYS A 134 -6.74 -2.83 15.26
C LYS A 134 -5.68 -2.37 14.27
N ILE A 135 -5.43 -1.07 14.22
CA ILE A 135 -4.31 -0.49 13.46
C ILE A 135 -3.00 -0.90 14.13
N CYS A 136 -1.98 -1.28 13.35
CA CYS A 136 -0.66 -1.58 13.88
C CYS A 136 0.02 -0.29 14.36
N THR A 137 0.53 -0.31 15.59
CA THR A 137 1.32 0.80 16.17
C THR A 137 2.81 0.49 16.26
N ASN A 138 3.17 -0.77 16.02
CA ASN A 138 4.53 -1.29 16.11
C ASN A 138 5.20 -1.31 14.73
N TYR A 139 5.53 -0.12 14.24
CA TYR A 139 6.10 0.06 12.91
C TYR A 139 7.55 -0.43 12.81
N TYR A 140 7.95 -0.80 11.60
CA TYR A 140 9.34 -1.02 11.27
C TYR A 140 10.11 0.31 11.24
N GLN A 141 11.39 0.24 11.56
CA GLN A 141 12.36 1.33 11.52
C GLN A 141 13.50 0.93 10.59
N ILE A 142 14.10 1.91 9.90
CA ILE A 142 15.32 1.66 9.12
C ILE A 142 16.46 1.47 10.11
N GLU A 143 16.95 0.24 10.22
CA GLU A 143 18.14 -0.09 11.01
C GLU A 143 19.40 0.34 10.26
N SER A 144 19.43 0.08 8.96
CA SER A 144 20.51 0.48 8.07
C SER A 144 20.05 0.50 6.61
N ILE A 145 20.73 1.31 5.82
CA ILE A 145 20.72 1.25 4.36
C ILE A 145 22.15 1.38 3.87
N THR A 146 22.58 0.45 3.03
CA THR A 146 23.90 0.46 2.40
C THR A 146 23.74 0.52 0.90
N TYR A 147 24.69 1.18 0.24
CA TYR A 147 24.69 1.35 -1.21
C TYR A 147 25.95 0.74 -1.82
N SER A 148 25.82 0.19 -3.02
CA SER A 148 26.91 -0.40 -3.79
C SER A 148 26.78 -0.08 -5.28
N LEU A 149 27.88 -0.28 -6.01
CA LEU A 149 27.92 -0.17 -7.46
C LEU A 149 27.97 -1.58 -8.06
N ASP A 150 26.90 -1.97 -8.73
CA ASP A 150 26.83 -3.19 -9.54
C ASP A 150 26.99 -2.87 -11.03
N GLU A 151 26.89 -3.91 -11.88
CA GLU A 151 26.84 -3.72 -13.33
C GLU A 151 25.71 -2.76 -13.71
N PHE A 152 26.02 -1.81 -14.61
CA PHE A 152 25.12 -0.74 -15.07
C PHE A 152 24.75 0.34 -14.05
N ASP A 153 25.29 0.31 -12.83
CA ASP A 153 25.22 1.46 -11.92
C ASP A 153 26.19 2.55 -12.34
N GLY A 154 25.91 3.79 -11.96
CA GLY A 154 26.71 4.94 -12.39
C GLY A 154 25.91 6.23 -12.54
N VAL A 155 26.59 7.22 -13.10
CA VAL A 155 26.02 8.54 -13.41
C VAL A 155 25.97 8.72 -14.93
N ARG A 156 24.86 9.24 -15.44
CA ARG A 156 24.62 9.51 -16.85
C ARG A 156 24.01 10.89 -17.03
N GLU A 157 24.26 11.51 -18.18
CA GLU A 157 23.56 12.74 -18.57
C GLU A 157 22.08 12.44 -18.82
N ALA A 158 21.20 13.34 -18.36
CA ALA A 158 19.74 13.20 -18.44
C ALA A 158 19.06 14.34 -19.22
N GLY A 159 19.86 15.17 -19.90
CA GLY A 159 19.39 16.29 -20.71
C GLY A 159 19.22 17.58 -19.91
N THR A 160 18.36 18.47 -20.40
CA THR A 160 18.20 19.82 -19.84
C THR A 160 16.74 20.19 -19.62
N LYS A 161 16.48 21.09 -18.66
CA LYS A 161 15.16 21.71 -18.44
C LYS A 161 15.31 23.23 -18.51
N PRO A 162 14.42 23.96 -19.22
CA PRO A 162 14.52 25.41 -19.32
C PRO A 162 14.14 26.06 -17.99
N TRP A 163 14.86 27.12 -17.65
CA TRP A 163 14.52 28.06 -16.59
C TRP A 163 14.38 29.46 -17.18
N GLY A 164 13.45 30.24 -16.65
CA GLY A 164 13.40 31.64 -16.95
C GLY A 164 12.43 32.42 -16.08
N ILE A 165 12.70 33.71 -15.98
CA ILE A 165 11.89 34.68 -15.25
C ILE A 165 11.77 35.94 -16.08
N THR A 166 10.59 36.54 -16.09
CA THR A 166 10.36 37.87 -16.66
C THR A 166 10.04 38.82 -15.52
N TRP A 167 10.77 39.93 -15.47
CA TRP A 167 10.63 40.95 -14.45
C TRP A 167 10.36 42.30 -15.12
N ILE A 168 9.23 42.91 -14.78
CA ILE A 168 8.86 44.25 -15.26
C ILE A 168 9.24 45.23 -14.14
N ASP A 169 10.27 46.04 -14.37
CA ASP A 169 10.65 47.11 -13.44
C ASP A 169 10.12 48.45 -13.97
N ARG A 170 9.25 49.10 -13.20
CA ARG A 170 8.67 50.42 -13.49
C ARG A 170 9.27 51.54 -12.63
N THR A 171 10.43 51.28 -12.03
CA THR A 171 11.16 52.24 -11.20
C THR A 171 12.33 52.88 -11.97
N GLY A 172 12.72 54.09 -11.57
CA GLY A 172 13.88 54.79 -12.12
C GLY A 172 13.60 55.55 -13.43
N SER A 173 14.68 55.96 -14.11
CA SER A 173 14.64 56.78 -15.34
C SER A 173 14.76 55.98 -16.64
N GLY A 174 14.97 54.66 -16.57
CA GLY A 174 15.23 53.81 -17.75
C GLY A 174 16.70 53.56 -18.08
N GLU A 175 17.62 54.29 -17.44
CA GLU A 175 19.07 54.10 -17.58
C GLU A 175 19.71 53.48 -16.32
N GLU A 176 18.93 53.35 -15.24
CA GLU A 176 19.40 52.82 -13.98
C GLU A 176 19.56 51.28 -14.05
N ILE A 177 20.75 50.80 -13.71
CA ILE A 177 21.07 49.37 -13.63
C ILE A 177 21.18 48.98 -12.16
N LYS A 178 20.39 47.98 -11.75
CA LYS A 178 20.40 47.41 -10.40
C LYS A 178 20.91 45.97 -10.44
N LYS A 179 21.83 45.64 -9.54
CA LYS A 179 22.28 44.25 -9.34
C LYS A 179 21.19 43.45 -8.61
N THR A 180 20.78 42.33 -9.19
CA THR A 180 19.72 41.47 -8.66
C THR A 180 20.17 40.01 -8.69
N SER A 181 19.96 39.29 -7.59
CA SER A 181 20.27 37.86 -7.49
C SER A 181 19.14 37.00 -8.01
N PHE A 182 19.46 36.07 -8.91
CA PHE A 182 18.52 35.09 -9.45
C PHE A 182 18.92 33.67 -9.08
N PHE A 183 17.94 32.83 -8.74
CA PHE A 183 18.13 31.47 -8.21
C PHE A 183 17.57 30.44 -9.19
N PRO A 184 18.32 30.03 -10.24
CA PRO A 184 17.80 29.14 -11.27
C PRO A 184 17.39 27.77 -10.72
N PHE A 185 18.10 27.27 -9.72
CA PHE A 185 17.86 25.94 -9.15
C PHE A 185 16.78 25.88 -8.07
N TYR A 186 16.21 27.02 -7.65
CA TYR A 186 15.26 27.04 -6.52
C TYR A 186 14.05 26.12 -6.74
N ASN A 187 13.59 26.01 -7.98
CA ASN A 187 12.51 25.08 -8.39
C ASN A 187 13.02 23.93 -9.29
N ALA A 188 14.33 23.68 -9.32
CA ALA A 188 14.91 22.53 -9.98
C ALA A 188 14.95 21.37 -8.99
N PHE A 189 13.92 20.51 -9.06
CA PHE A 189 13.79 19.39 -8.14
C PHE A 189 14.74 18.25 -8.50
N THR A 190 15.27 17.62 -7.46
CA THR A 190 15.78 16.25 -7.51
C THR A 190 14.60 15.31 -7.36
N GLU A 191 14.45 14.37 -8.29
CA GLU A 191 13.45 13.31 -8.27
C GLU A 191 14.15 11.98 -8.00
N TYR A 192 13.56 11.12 -7.17
CA TYR A 192 14.15 9.82 -6.87
C TYR A 192 13.11 8.73 -6.72
N TYR A 193 13.58 7.49 -6.88
CA TYR A 193 12.79 6.27 -6.78
C TYR A 193 13.65 5.12 -6.25
N PHE A 194 13.22 4.49 -5.17
CA PHE A 194 13.76 3.24 -4.65
C PHE A 194 12.94 2.09 -5.24
N ASP A 195 13.42 1.55 -6.34
CA ASP A 195 12.86 0.35 -6.96
C ASP A 195 13.25 -0.89 -6.16
N THR A 196 12.33 -1.83 -5.96
CA THR A 196 12.56 -3.03 -5.14
C THR A 196 12.47 -4.30 -5.98
N TYR A 197 13.43 -5.21 -5.84
CA TYR A 197 13.43 -6.45 -6.63
C TYR A 197 12.30 -7.41 -6.26
N THR A 198 11.77 -7.29 -5.04
CA THR A 198 10.65 -8.11 -4.55
C THR A 198 9.29 -7.51 -4.93
N GLY A 199 9.24 -6.25 -5.36
CA GLY A 199 7.99 -5.49 -5.50
C GLY A 199 7.35 -5.09 -4.17
N GLU A 200 8.03 -5.33 -3.04
CA GLU A 200 7.58 -4.90 -1.72
C GLU A 200 8.03 -3.46 -1.45
N TYR A 201 7.08 -2.58 -1.14
CA TYR A 201 7.31 -1.17 -0.86
C TYR A 201 7.08 -0.87 0.63
N PRO A 202 8.14 -0.67 1.42
CA PRO A 202 8.05 -0.70 2.88
C PRO A 202 7.58 0.61 3.51
N LYS A 203 7.35 1.67 2.73
CA LYS A 203 6.93 2.99 3.23
C LYS A 203 5.73 2.91 4.18
N GLU A 204 4.75 2.06 3.86
CA GLU A 204 3.53 1.91 4.66
C GLU A 204 3.79 1.12 5.97
N TRP A 205 4.86 0.36 6.05
CA TRP A 205 5.24 -0.41 7.26
C TRP A 205 6.02 0.40 8.28
N MET A 206 6.47 1.59 7.90
CA MET A 206 7.28 2.48 8.73
C MET A 206 6.38 3.47 9.49
N ASN A 207 6.88 4.12 10.55
CA ASN A 207 6.12 5.17 11.25
C ASN A 207 6.18 6.50 10.47
N PRO A 208 5.07 7.07 9.97
CA PRO A 208 5.07 8.28 9.14
C PRO A 208 5.71 9.51 9.79
N GLU A 209 5.73 9.57 11.11
CA GLU A 209 6.24 10.71 11.89
C GLU A 209 7.63 10.47 12.50
N GLY A 210 8.19 9.27 12.35
CA GLY A 210 9.46 8.90 12.99
C GLY A 210 10.71 9.41 12.27
N GLU A 211 11.72 9.83 13.05
CA GLU A 211 13.06 10.20 12.56
C GLU A 211 13.84 9.01 11.96
N SER A 212 13.45 7.77 12.27
CA SER A 212 14.08 6.57 11.70
C SER A 212 13.87 6.40 10.18
N ARG A 213 13.13 7.32 9.54
CA ARG A 213 12.93 7.33 8.09
C ARG A 213 14.00 8.12 7.33
N TYR A 214 14.91 8.82 7.97
CA TYR A 214 15.91 9.62 7.25
C TYR A 214 17.11 8.77 6.82
N VAL A 215 17.45 8.85 5.53
CA VAL A 215 18.55 8.10 4.93
C VAL A 215 19.61 9.03 4.35
N ASP A 216 20.86 8.58 4.43
CA ASP A 216 21.96 9.18 3.69
C ASP A 216 21.72 8.95 2.19
N MET A 217 21.63 10.04 1.43
CA MET A 217 21.26 9.96 0.02
C MET A 217 22.51 10.03 -0.87
N PRO A 218 22.71 9.07 -1.78
CA PRO A 218 23.74 9.16 -2.81
C PRO A 218 23.61 10.43 -3.65
N GLY A 219 24.65 11.25 -3.63
CA GLY A 219 24.77 12.53 -4.33
C GLY A 219 25.41 12.40 -5.70
N ASN A 220 26.58 11.74 -5.75
CA ASN A 220 27.38 11.58 -6.96
C ASN A 220 28.28 10.33 -6.86
N ILE A 221 28.98 9.98 -7.94
CA ILE A 221 30.03 8.96 -7.95
C ILE A 221 31.33 9.58 -8.45
N VAL A 222 32.40 9.44 -7.68
CA VAL A 222 33.74 9.96 -8.01
C VAL A 222 34.73 8.82 -7.83
N ASP A 223 35.51 8.51 -8.86
CA ASP A 223 36.53 7.44 -8.85
C ASP A 223 36.01 6.08 -8.33
N GLY A 224 34.77 5.74 -8.70
CA GLY A 224 34.11 4.49 -8.27
C GLY A 224 33.61 4.49 -6.83
N GLN A 225 33.64 5.63 -6.14
CA GLN A 225 33.12 5.78 -4.78
C GLN A 225 31.83 6.60 -4.78
N ILE A 226 30.86 6.15 -3.99
CA ILE A 226 29.60 6.86 -3.77
C ILE A 226 29.84 8.01 -2.79
N ILE A 227 29.52 9.22 -3.23
CA ILE A 227 29.57 10.44 -2.41
C ILE A 227 28.14 10.77 -1.97
N PHE A 228 27.93 10.95 -0.68
CA PHE A 228 26.63 11.27 -0.10
C PHE A 228 26.37 12.77 -0.09
N GLU A 229 25.09 13.14 -0.16
CA GLU A 229 24.62 14.51 0.11
C GLU A 229 24.87 14.91 1.57
N GLN A 230 24.93 16.21 1.82
CA GLN A 230 25.11 16.76 3.17
C GLN A 230 23.87 16.56 4.03
N GLU A 231 22.68 16.71 3.44
CA GLU A 231 21.40 16.58 4.13
C GLU A 231 20.80 15.19 3.92
N LYS A 232 20.40 14.54 5.01
CA LYS A 232 19.62 13.31 4.94
C LYS A 232 18.24 13.59 4.36
N GLN A 233 17.72 12.64 3.60
CA GLN A 233 16.39 12.74 3.01
C GLN A 233 15.43 11.77 3.69
N LYS A 234 14.18 12.21 3.91
CA LYS A 234 13.13 11.31 4.41
C LYS A 234 12.83 10.26 3.34
N TYR A 235 12.93 8.99 3.70
CA TYR A 235 12.62 7.86 2.84
C TYR A 235 11.14 7.81 2.48
N THR A 236 10.90 7.68 1.18
CA THR A 236 9.65 7.24 0.54
C THR A 236 10.05 6.42 -0.68
N ASP A 237 9.17 5.54 -1.16
CA ASP A 237 9.46 4.71 -2.33
C ASP A 237 9.76 5.58 -3.57
N ARG A 238 9.01 6.68 -3.72
CA ARG A 238 9.22 7.71 -4.73
C ARG A 238 9.05 9.08 -4.11
N GLY A 239 9.91 10.02 -4.48
CA GLY A 239 9.86 11.37 -3.92
C GLY A 239 10.56 12.41 -4.79
N MET A 240 10.44 13.66 -4.35
CA MET A 240 11.19 14.79 -4.88
C MET A 240 11.54 15.77 -3.77
N TYR A 241 12.66 16.45 -3.91
CA TYR A 241 13.11 17.50 -2.99
C TYR A 241 13.96 18.53 -3.73
N ARG A 242 14.16 19.69 -3.10
CA ARG A 242 15.09 20.71 -3.60
C ARG A 242 16.50 20.31 -3.21
N GLY A 243 17.37 20.10 -4.19
CA GLY A 243 18.76 19.69 -3.96
C GLY A 243 19.63 20.81 -3.39
N GLU A 244 20.92 20.50 -3.20
CA GLU A 244 21.92 21.39 -2.60
C GLU A 244 22.12 22.70 -3.40
N LEU A 245 21.82 22.71 -4.70
CA LEU A 245 21.97 23.89 -5.56
C LEU A 245 20.87 24.95 -5.36
N LYS A 246 19.80 24.67 -4.61
CA LYS A 246 18.60 25.52 -4.50
C LYS A 246 18.88 26.96 -4.09
N ASP A 247 19.94 27.18 -3.31
CA ASP A 247 20.35 28.47 -2.75
C ASP A 247 21.48 29.14 -3.56
N ILE A 248 21.96 28.51 -4.63
CA ILE A 248 22.93 29.12 -5.55
C ILE A 248 22.24 30.24 -6.33
N SER A 249 22.86 31.41 -6.30
CA SER A 249 22.39 32.58 -7.04
C SER A 249 23.44 33.16 -7.96
N PHE A 250 22.94 33.84 -9.00
CA PHE A 250 23.74 34.58 -9.96
C PHE A 250 23.29 36.03 -9.92
N GLU A 251 24.25 36.94 -9.77
CA GLU A 251 23.98 38.37 -9.81
C GLU A 251 23.91 38.84 -11.27
N MET A 252 22.78 39.43 -11.65
CA MET A 252 22.52 39.95 -12.98
C MET A 252 22.14 41.42 -12.93
N ASP A 253 22.36 42.12 -14.05
CA ASP A 253 21.89 43.48 -14.24
C ASP A 253 20.39 43.49 -14.50
N MET A 254 19.67 44.36 -13.80
CA MET A 254 18.26 44.66 -14.04
C MET A 254 18.14 46.12 -14.45
N VAL A 255 17.52 46.36 -15.61
CA VAL A 255 17.33 47.70 -16.15
C VAL A 255 15.97 48.24 -15.71
N GLY A 256 15.96 49.41 -15.08
CA GLY A 256 14.73 50.10 -14.68
C GLY A 256 13.89 50.55 -15.89
N MET A 257 12.60 50.84 -15.68
CA MET A 257 11.62 51.19 -16.74
C MET A 257 11.66 50.26 -17.98
N LYS A 258 11.93 48.97 -17.77
CA LYS A 258 12.03 47.96 -18.83
C LYS A 258 11.45 46.62 -18.39
N GLN A 259 11.14 45.79 -19.38
CA GLN A 259 10.90 44.38 -19.19
C GLN A 259 12.23 43.61 -19.36
N ASN A 260 12.65 42.94 -18.29
CA ASN A 260 13.87 42.15 -18.20
C ASN A 260 13.51 40.66 -18.24
N ARG A 261 14.03 39.92 -19.22
CA ARG A 261 13.84 38.48 -19.35
C ARG A 261 15.16 37.76 -19.12
N TYR A 262 15.17 36.82 -18.18
CA TYR A 262 16.33 36.00 -17.85
C TYR A 262 16.03 34.54 -18.18
N GLN A 263 16.96 33.85 -18.84
CA GLN A 263 16.77 32.47 -19.27
C GLN A 263 18.06 31.65 -19.19
N ALA A 264 17.95 30.40 -18.79
CA ALA A 264 19.04 29.43 -18.81
C ALA A 264 18.49 28.01 -19.03
N ASP A 265 19.35 27.09 -19.43
CA ASP A 265 19.05 25.67 -19.48
C ASP A 265 19.72 24.98 -18.28
N ILE A 266 18.92 24.35 -17.41
CA ILE A 266 19.41 23.60 -16.25
C ILE A 266 19.76 22.20 -16.71
N TYR A 267 20.97 21.74 -16.41
CA TYR A 267 21.50 20.44 -16.80
C TYR A 267 21.24 19.40 -15.71
N TYR A 268 20.81 18.22 -16.15
CA TYR A 268 20.42 17.12 -15.27
C TYR A 268 21.27 15.88 -15.49
N LYS A 269 21.52 15.16 -14.40
CA LYS A 269 22.12 13.83 -14.40
C LYS A 269 21.18 12.82 -13.78
N THR A 270 21.27 11.58 -14.24
CA THR A 270 20.69 10.42 -13.59
C THR A 270 21.80 9.64 -12.88
N LEU A 271 21.64 9.42 -11.58
CA LEU A 271 22.43 8.50 -10.76
C LEU A 271 21.62 7.22 -10.53
N GLN A 272 22.29 6.08 -10.68
CA GLN A 272 21.76 4.78 -10.33
C GLN A 272 22.75 4.05 -9.44
N VAL A 273 22.29 3.52 -8.30
CA VAL A 273 23.08 2.68 -7.40
C VAL A 273 22.22 1.54 -6.84
N SER A 274 22.87 0.44 -6.48
CA SER A 274 22.22 -0.66 -5.78
C SER A 274 22.13 -0.35 -4.28
N TYR A 275 21.11 -0.89 -3.62
CA TYR A 275 20.99 -0.75 -2.17
C TYR A 275 20.51 -2.03 -1.49
N THR A 276 20.89 -2.16 -0.22
CA THR A 276 20.34 -3.12 0.74
C THR A 276 19.87 -2.35 1.97
N MET A 277 18.59 -2.47 2.30
CA MET A 277 17.98 -1.83 3.46
C MET A 277 17.51 -2.89 4.45
N THR A 278 17.93 -2.75 5.70
CA THR A 278 17.47 -3.59 6.81
C THR A 278 16.48 -2.82 7.65
N LEU A 279 15.29 -3.40 7.81
CA LEU A 279 14.24 -2.90 8.67
C LEU A 279 14.14 -3.77 9.92
N SER A 280 14.00 -3.13 11.07
CA SER A 280 13.80 -3.83 12.35
C SER A 280 12.61 -3.24 13.09
N ARG A 281 12.07 -4.01 14.03
CA ARG A 281 10.94 -3.60 14.86
C ARG A 281 11.42 -3.48 16.31
N PRO A 282 11.17 -2.35 17.01
CA PRO A 282 11.54 -2.21 18.41
C PRO A 282 10.99 -3.35 19.26
N GLY A 283 11.86 -3.99 20.06
CA GLY A 283 11.46 -5.11 20.93
C GLY A 283 11.16 -6.43 20.22
N SER A 284 11.51 -6.57 18.94
CA SER A 284 11.37 -7.82 18.18
C SER A 284 12.66 -8.14 17.43
N ASP A 285 13.01 -9.44 17.38
CA ASP A 285 14.14 -9.93 16.58
C ASP A 285 13.78 -10.03 15.07
N THR A 286 12.55 -9.66 14.70
CA THR A 286 12.10 -9.70 13.30
C THR A 286 12.80 -8.63 12.49
N LYS A 287 13.53 -9.05 11.46
CA LYS A 287 14.14 -8.18 10.47
C LYS A 287 13.57 -8.43 9.09
N LYS A 288 13.42 -7.36 8.31
CA LYS A 288 13.12 -7.43 6.87
C LYS A 288 14.29 -6.85 6.09
N ILE A 289 14.71 -7.55 5.05
CA ILE A 289 15.79 -7.11 4.17
C ILE A 289 15.15 -6.78 2.82
N ILE A 290 15.31 -5.54 2.39
CA ILE A 290 14.83 -5.04 1.11
C ILE A 290 16.05 -4.73 0.25
N THR A 291 16.06 -5.21 -0.99
CA THR A 291 17.14 -4.96 -1.95
C THR A 291 16.56 -4.39 -3.23
N GLY A 292 17.34 -3.56 -3.91
CA GLY A 292 16.85 -2.86 -5.08
C GLY A 292 17.83 -1.86 -5.68
N LYS A 293 17.28 -0.94 -6.49
CA LYS A 293 18.02 0.15 -7.13
C LYS A 293 17.45 1.49 -6.68
N LEU A 294 18.32 2.41 -6.29
CA LEU A 294 17.99 3.83 -6.21
C LEU A 294 18.26 4.47 -7.56
N LEU A 295 17.22 5.05 -8.14
CA LEU A 295 17.29 5.89 -9.33
C LEU A 295 17.04 7.34 -8.91
N LYS A 296 17.91 8.25 -9.34
CA LYS A 296 17.84 9.66 -8.94
C LYS A 296 18.16 10.56 -10.13
N ASN A 297 17.26 11.48 -10.45
CA ASN A 297 17.47 12.52 -11.45
C ASN A 297 17.63 13.88 -10.75
N TYR A 298 18.75 14.56 -10.96
CA TYR A 298 19.11 15.75 -10.19
C TYR A 298 19.79 16.81 -11.06
N PRO A 299 19.57 18.12 -10.77
CA PRO A 299 20.29 19.19 -11.43
C PRO A 299 21.75 19.20 -10.94
N TYR A 300 22.70 19.49 -11.83
CA TYR A 300 24.11 19.61 -11.45
C TYR A 300 24.77 20.93 -11.86
N ASP A 301 24.24 21.61 -12.88
CA ASP A 301 24.74 22.91 -13.36
C ASP A 301 23.68 23.56 -14.28
N CYS A 302 23.95 24.76 -14.81
CA CYS A 302 23.14 25.39 -15.84
C CYS A 302 23.97 26.15 -16.87
N SER A 303 23.38 26.47 -18.03
CA SER A 303 23.96 27.39 -18.98
C SER A 303 24.17 28.79 -18.37
N PRO A 304 25.05 29.64 -18.93
CA PRO A 304 25.07 31.05 -18.59
C PRO A 304 23.67 31.67 -18.71
N ILE A 305 23.30 32.53 -17.77
CA ILE A 305 22.00 33.22 -17.80
C ILE A 305 22.03 34.25 -18.93
N ARG A 306 21.14 34.08 -19.89
CA ARG A 306 20.86 35.06 -20.95
C ARG A 306 19.93 36.12 -20.39
N HIS A 307 20.22 37.38 -20.67
CA HIS A 307 19.41 38.53 -20.29
C HIS A 307 19.00 39.31 -21.52
N GLU A 308 17.70 39.47 -21.71
CA GLU A 308 17.11 40.26 -22.77
C GLU A 308 16.29 41.40 -22.17
N VAL A 309 16.46 42.61 -22.71
CA VAL A 309 15.78 43.82 -22.27
C VAL A 309 14.85 44.30 -23.38
N SER A 310 13.61 44.59 -23.03
CA SER A 310 12.59 45.12 -23.94
C SER A 310 11.87 46.29 -23.30
N ASP A 311 11.22 47.11 -24.13
CA ASP A 311 10.35 48.16 -23.64
C ASP A 311 9.21 47.59 -22.79
N LEU A 312 8.68 48.42 -21.89
CA LEU A 312 7.54 48.03 -21.06
C LEU A 312 6.36 47.61 -21.95
N PRO A 313 5.63 46.54 -21.60
CA PRO A 313 4.39 46.23 -22.29
C PRO A 313 3.42 47.42 -22.15
N PRO A 314 2.58 47.68 -23.17
CA PRO A 314 1.55 48.71 -23.07
C PRO A 314 0.70 48.46 -21.83
N GLU A 315 0.34 49.53 -21.12
CA GLU A 315 -0.62 49.39 -20.01
C GLU A 315 -1.95 48.91 -20.59
N ASP A 316 -2.48 47.82 -20.02
CA ASP A 316 -3.85 47.39 -20.30
C ASP A 316 -4.76 48.57 -19.91
N ALA A 317 -5.40 49.18 -20.91
CA ALA A 317 -6.33 50.30 -20.77
C ALA A 317 -7.68 49.87 -20.17
#